data_AF-A0A932J4S9-F1
#
_entry.id   AF-A0A932J4S9-F1
#
_cell.length_a   1.000
_cell.length_b   1.000
_cell.length_c   1.000
_cell.angle_alpha   90.00
_cell.angle_beta   90.00
_cell.angle_gamma   90.00
#
_symmetry.space_group_name_H-M   'P 1'
#
loop_
_entity.id
_entity.type
_entity.pdbx_description
1 polymer ?
#
loop_
_entity_poly.entity_id
_entity_poly.type
_entity_poly.pdbx_seq_one_letter_code
_entity_poly.pdbx_strand_id
1 'polypeptide(L)' 'MAEWADHVAGWLAAGNDVFFFAHIPEDRDAPLLAREFHALVNERYALPPLPEWGDERGAQGSLFEM' A
#
# COMPACT_ATOMS: atom_id res chain seq x y z
N MET A 1 7.70 3.40 9.90
CA MET A 1 6.45 3.57 9.10
C MET A 1 5.73 4.87 9.43
N ALA A 2 5.47 5.19 10.70
CA ALA A 2 4.75 6.42 11.08
C ALA A 2 5.35 7.71 10.49
N GLU A 3 6.66 7.92 10.60
CA GLU A 3 7.36 9.07 10.01
C GLU A 3 7.13 9.19 8.49
N TRP A 4 7.18 8.08 7.77
CA TRP A 4 6.92 8.06 6.33
C TRP A 4 5.45 8.35 6.00
N ALA A 5 4.52 7.92 6.86
CA ALA A 5 3.11 8.27 6.71
C ALA A 5 2.88 9.77 6.92
N ASP A 6 3.59 10.40 7.86
CA ASP A 6 3.56 11.85 8.06
C ASP A 6 4.08 12.60 6.82
N HIS A 7 5.20 12.14 6.23
CA HIS A 7 5.74 12.72 4.98
C HIS A 7 4.76 12.60 3.82
N VAL A 8 4.21 11.41 3.58
CA VAL A 8 3.25 11.17 2.49
C VAL A 8 1.98 12.00 2.68
N ALA A 9 1.42 12.04 3.89
CA ALA A 9 0.27 12.88 4.20
C ALA A 9 0.57 14.37 3.95
N GLY A 10 1.77 14.83 4.30
CA GLY A 10 2.23 16.19 4.00
C GLY A 10 2.29 16.50 2.50
N TRP A 11 2.81 15.57 1.69
CA TRP A 11 2.86 15.75 0.23
C TRP A 11 1.46 15.76 -0.39
N LEU A 12 0.57 14.86 0.04
CA LEU A 12 -0.82 14.81 -0.40
C LEU A 12 -1.57 16.10 -0.02
N ALA A 13 -1.38 16.61 1.20
CA ALA A 13 -1.97 17.87 1.65
C ALA A 13 -1.47 19.08 0.84
N ALA A 14 -0.24 19.01 0.32
CA ALA A 14 0.32 20.02 -0.58
C ALA A 14 -0.13 19.88 -2.05
N GLY A 15 -1.00 18.90 -2.36
CA GLY A 15 -1.56 18.70 -3.70
C GLY A 15 -0.66 17.90 -4.65
N ASN A 16 0.32 17.16 -4.12
CA ASN A 16 1.16 16.28 -4.94
C ASN A 16 0.49 14.92 -5.16
N ASP A 17 0.70 14.35 -6.33
CA ASP A 17 0.44 12.93 -6.56
C ASP A 17 1.58 12.09 -5.95
N VAL A 18 1.23 11.10 -5.12
CA VAL A 18 2.20 10.23 -4.46
C VAL A 18 2.04 8.79 -4.96
N PHE A 19 3.14 8.22 -5.46
CA PHE A 19 3.24 6.80 -5.79
C PHE A 19 4.19 6.15 -4.79
N PHE A 20 3.67 5.24 -3.96
CA PHE A 20 4.44 4.57 -2.90
C PHE A 20 4.54 3.08 -3.17
N PHE A 21 5.75 2.53 -3.07
CA PHE A 21 6.03 1.12 -3.24
C PHE A 21 6.60 0.54 -1.94
N ALA A 22 6.00 -0.54 -1.45
CA ALA A 22 6.51 -1.30 -0.32
C ALA A 22 7.32 -2.49 -0.84
N HIS A 23 8.54 -2.66 -0.33
CA HIS A 23 9.38 -3.83 -0.63
C HIS A 23 9.92 -4.41 0.67
N ILE A 24 9.89 -5.74 0.74
CA ILE A 24 10.47 -6.56 1.79
C ILE A 24 11.13 -7.77 1.13
N PRO A 25 12.10 -8.43 1.79
CA PRO A 25 12.82 -9.54 1.18
C PRO A 25 11.93 -10.71 0.72
N GLU A 26 10.80 -10.91 1.39
CA GLU A 26 9.77 -11.88 1.01
C GLU A 26 8.59 -11.15 0.38
N ASP A 27 8.55 -11.12 -0.96
CA ASP A 27 7.53 -10.36 -1.70
C ASP A 27 6.09 -10.84 -1.42
N ARG A 28 5.89 -12.07 -0.92
CA ARG A 28 4.56 -12.56 -0.52
C ARG A 28 3.89 -11.67 0.52
N ASP A 29 4.64 -11.07 1.44
CA ASP A 29 4.09 -10.23 2.50
C ASP A 29 4.07 -8.73 2.13
N ALA A 30 4.61 -8.35 0.96
CA ALA A 30 4.69 -6.95 0.51
C ALA A 30 3.30 -6.28 0.35
N PRO A 31 2.24 -6.97 -0.13
CA PRO A 31 0.89 -6.40 -0.17
C PRO A 31 0.37 -6.03 1.21
N LEU A 32 0.64 -6.86 2.24
CA LEU A 32 0.23 -6.59 3.62
C LEU A 32 0.91 -5.31 4.14
N LEU A 33 2.21 -5.18 3.90
CA LEU A 33 2.95 -3.97 4.27
C LEU A 33 2.38 -2.72 3.58
N ALA A 34 2.01 -2.81 2.31
CA ALA A 34 1.40 -1.71 1.57
C ALA A 34 0.05 -1.29 2.17
N ARG A 35 -0.77 -2.26 2.63
CA ARG A 35 -2.05 -1.98 3.29
C ARG A 35 -1.89 -1.36 4.66
N GLU A 36 -0.97 -1.86 5.46
CA GLU A 36 -0.64 -1.25 6.75
C GLU A 36 -0.19 0.19 6.57
N PHE A 37 0.66 0.44 5.57
CA PHE A 37 1.10 1.79 5.26
C PHE A 37 -0.05 2.69 4.78
N HIS A 38 -0.94 2.17 3.91
CA HIS A 38 -2.14 2.89 3.48
C HIS A 38 -3.04 3.27 4.67
N ALA A 39 -3.25 2.36 5.62
CA ALA A 39 -4.04 2.64 6.83
C ALA A 39 -3.41 3.76 7.67
N LEU A 40 -2.08 3.72 7.86
CA LEU A 40 -1.35 4.77 8.59
C LEU A 40 -1.45 6.15 7.91
N VAL A 41 -1.40 6.20 6.58
CA VAL A 41 -1.63 7.46 5.85
C VAL A 41 -3.08 7.89 5.99
N ASN A 42 -4.04 6.98 5.89
CA ASN A 42 -5.47 7.27 6.00
C ASN A 42 -5.86 7.89 7.36
N GLU A 43 -5.16 7.54 8.44
CA GLU A 43 -5.32 8.18 9.75
C GLU A 43 -4.93 9.66 9.76
N ARG A 44 -4.04 10.09 8.84
CA ARG A 44 -3.47 11.45 8.77
C ARG A 44 -4.08 12.29 7.64
N TYR A 45 -4.43 11.64 6.55
CA TYR A 45 -5.02 12.24 5.35
C TYR A 45 -6.04 11.24 4.78
N ALA A 46 -7.31 11.65 4.67
CA ALA A 46 -8.37 10.76 4.21
C ALA A 46 -8.10 10.26 2.78
N LEU A 47 -7.83 8.96 2.66
CA LEU A 47 -7.61 8.30 1.38
C LEU A 47 -8.89 7.58 0.92
N PRO A 48 -9.06 7.39 -0.40
CA PRO A 48 -10.04 6.44 -0.90
C PRO A 48 -9.78 5.03 -0.33
N PRO A 49 -10.82 4.22 -0.09
CA PRO A 49 -10.62 2.85 0.32
C PRO A 49 -9.85 2.08 -0.77
N LEU A 50 -8.95 1.19 -0.35
CA LEU A 50 -8.33 0.25 -1.26
C LEU A 50 -9.41 -0.70 -1.82
N PRO A 51 -9.29 -1.13 -3.09
CA PRO A 51 -10.19 -2.15 -3.62
C PRO A 51 -10.05 -3.48 -2.86
N GLU A 52 -11.12 -4.26 -2.90
CA GLU A 52 -11.13 -5.68 -2.48
C GLU A 52 -10.30 -6.49 -3.48
N TRP A 53 -8.98 -6.48 -3.31
CA TRP A 53 -8.08 -7.42 -3.96
C TRP A 53 -8.36 -8.80 -3.35
N GLY A 54 -8.40 -9.87 -4.16
CA GLY A 54 -8.77 -11.23 -3.74
C GLY A 54 -7.84 -11.83 -2.67
N ASP A 55 -7.68 -13.16 -2.61
CA ASP A 55 -6.78 -13.75 -1.61
C ASP A 55 -5.34 -13.20 -1.74
N GLU A 56 -4.95 -12.34 -0.80
CA GLU A 56 -3.68 -11.62 -0.77
C GLU A 56 -2.49 -12.53 -0.44
N ARG A 57 -2.80 -13.71 0.12
CA ARG A 57 -1.85 -14.80 0.34
C ARG A 57 -2.00 -15.91 -0.70
N GLY A 58 -2.99 -15.78 -1.57
CA GLY A 58 -3.31 -16.68 -2.65
C GLY A 58 -2.16 -16.69 -3.64
N ALA A 59 -1.91 -17.86 -4.22
CA ALA A 59 -0.85 -18.04 -5.20
C ALA A 59 -0.91 -16.90 -6.23
N GLN A 60 0.19 -16.16 -6.38
CA GLN A 60 0.39 -15.33 -7.56
C GLN A 60 0.03 -16.21 -8.75
N GLY A 61 -1.08 -15.89 -9.42
CA GLY A 61 -1.63 -16.74 -10.47
C GLY A 61 -0.51 -17.09 -11.44
N SER A 62 -0.29 -18.38 -11.67
CA SER A 62 0.71 -18.81 -12.64
C SER A 62 0.33 -18.19 -13.97
N LEU A 63 1.27 -17.45 -14.57
CA LEU A 63 1.11 -16.92 -15.93
C LEU A 63 0.85 -18.04 -16.95
N PHE A 64 1.12 -19.30 -16.58
CA PHE A 64 1.07 -20.47 -17.44
C PHE A 64 -0.19 -21.34 -17.29
N GLU A 65 -1.20 -20.92 -16.52
CA GLU A 65 -2.46 -21.67 -16.36
C GLU A 65 -3.68 -20.90 -16.90
N MET A 66 -3.64 -20.53 -18.18
CA MET A 66 -4.84 -20.13 -18.97
C MET A 66 -5.25 -21.25 -19.93
#